data_AF-A0A6A7KJ78-F1
#
_entry.id   AF-A0A6A7KJ78-F1
#
_cell.length_a   1.000
_cell.length_b   1.000
_cell.length_c   1.000
_cell.angle_alpha   90.00
_cell.angle_beta   90.00
_cell.angle_gamma   90.00
#
_symmetry.space_group_name_H-M   'P 1'
#
loop_
_entity.id
_entity.type
_entity.pdbx_description
1 polymer ?
#
loop_
_entity_poly.entity_id
_entity_poly.type
_entity_poly.pdbx_seq_one_letter_code
_entity_poly.pdbx_strand_id
1 'polypeptide(L)'
;MNEGDLYLARFLHNFLIGIISAEMLSLIFGTVDPQFGFKFGVLYSLVMSPYILLLYDKEREALIKKYGWRGGGYAVRLLITRYFGGGVAITAATVEKYFGESIPLLLLLGLVWALVYAKLLADANHPDVPHYWVMKLTGKAEY
;
A
#
# COMPACT_ATOMS: atom_id res chain seq x y z
N MET A 1 22.43 10.52 10.08
CA MET A 1 21.18 10.70 9.33
C MET A 1 20.09 10.99 10.34
N ASN A 2 19.30 12.05 10.10
CA ASN A 2 18.16 12.36 10.95
C ASN A 2 17.01 11.41 10.61
N GLU A 3 16.03 11.24 11.51
CA GLU A 3 14.88 10.34 11.29
C GLU A 3 14.11 10.68 10.00
N GLY A 4 14.09 11.96 9.62
CA GLY A 4 13.47 12.45 8.38
C GLY A 4 14.09 11.90 7.09
N ASP A 5 15.41 11.73 7.06
CA ASP A 5 16.11 11.19 5.88
C ASP A 5 15.78 9.71 5.66
N LEU A 6 15.67 8.95 6.76
CA LEU A 6 15.35 7.53 6.75
C LEU A 6 13.91 7.30 6.30
N TYR A 7 12.99 8.15 6.78
CA TYR A 7 11.61 8.15 6.36
C TYR A 7 11.49 8.47 4.86
N LEU A 8 12.19 9.50 4.38
CA LEU A 8 12.15 9.90 2.97
C LEU A 8 12.63 8.76 2.05
N ALA A 9 13.73 8.09 2.40
CA ALA A 9 14.23 6.96 1.62
C ALA A 9 13.21 5.81 1.53
N ARG A 10 12.52 5.50 2.64
CA ARG A 10 11.43 4.49 2.72
C ARG A 10 10.23 4.88 1.88
N PHE A 11 9.78 6.12 2.03
CA PHE A 11 8.68 6.64 1.25
C PHE A 11 9.00 6.53 -0.25
N LEU A 12 10.16 6.99 -0.69
CA LEU A 12 10.58 6.93 -2.09
C LEU A 12 10.67 5.49 -2.60
N HIS A 13 11.27 4.59 -1.81
CA HIS A 13 11.34 3.18 -2.20
C HIS A 13 9.96 2.54 -2.37
N ASN A 14 9.07 2.74 -1.39
CA ASN A 14 7.71 2.20 -1.44
C ASN A 14 6.90 2.85 -2.56
N PHE A 15 7.13 4.13 -2.85
CA PHE A 15 6.50 4.86 -3.95
C PHE A 15 6.95 4.31 -5.30
N LEU A 16 8.24 4.11 -5.51
CA LEU A 16 8.78 3.56 -6.76
C LEU A 16 8.29 2.14 -7.04
N ILE A 17 8.12 1.31 -6.01
CA ILE A 17 7.53 -0.02 -6.13
C ILE A 17 6.01 0.07 -6.36
N GLY A 18 5.36 0.95 -5.61
CA GLY A 18 3.91 1.11 -5.61
C GLY A 18 3.37 1.72 -6.90
N ILE A 19 4.09 2.66 -7.52
CA ILE A 19 3.59 3.41 -8.69
C ILE A 19 3.34 2.50 -9.87
N ILE A 20 4.29 1.63 -10.25
CA ILE A 20 4.11 0.73 -11.39
C ILE A 20 2.88 -0.17 -11.18
N SER A 21 2.73 -0.72 -9.97
CA SER A 21 1.61 -1.59 -9.64
C SER A 21 0.29 -0.83 -9.62
N ALA A 22 0.26 0.36 -9.02
CA ALA A 22 -0.95 1.19 -8.88
C ALA A 22 -1.45 1.68 -10.25
N GLU A 23 -0.54 2.13 -11.11
CA GLU A 23 -0.85 2.57 -12.47
C GLU A 23 -1.38 1.40 -13.31
N MET A 24 -0.70 0.26 -13.30
CA MET A 24 -1.13 -0.92 -14.04
C MET A 24 -2.52 -1.40 -13.58
N LEU A 25 -2.76 -1.48 -12.27
CA LEU A 25 -4.06 -1.89 -11.74
C LEU A 25 -5.16 -0.87 -12.06
N SER A 26 -4.86 0.43 -11.98
CA SER A 26 -5.82 1.49 -12.28
C SER A 26 -6.22 1.48 -13.75
N LEU A 27 -5.26 1.27 -14.65
CA LEU A 27 -5.54 1.11 -16.08
C LEU A 27 -6.33 -0.16 -16.34
N ILE A 28 -5.84 -1.33 -15.90
CA ILE A 28 -6.51 -2.62 -16.15
C ILE A 28 -7.97 -2.61 -15.68
N PHE A 29 -8.27 -2.07 -14.51
CA PHE A 29 -9.63 -2.07 -13.96
C PHE A 29 -10.46 -0.83 -14.31
N GLY A 30 -9.88 0.15 -14.98
CA GLY A 30 -10.55 1.36 -15.45
C GLY A 30 -10.69 1.46 -16.97
N THR A 31 -10.11 0.51 -17.72
CA THR A 31 -10.25 0.38 -19.17
C THR A 31 -10.90 -0.95 -19.58
N VAL A 32 -11.42 -1.70 -18.61
CA VAL A 32 -12.11 -2.97 -18.83
C VAL A 32 -13.45 -2.82 -18.13
N ASP A 33 -14.53 -3.27 -18.77
CA ASP A 33 -15.92 -3.24 -18.26
C ASP A 33 -16.02 -2.98 -16.74
N PRO A 34 -16.63 -1.86 -16.29
CA PRO A 34 -16.62 -1.46 -14.89
C PRO A 34 -17.12 -2.54 -13.93
N GLN A 35 -18.01 -3.44 -14.40
CA GLN A 35 -18.49 -4.53 -13.56
C GLN A 35 -17.38 -5.53 -13.23
N PHE A 36 -16.44 -5.77 -14.15
CA PHE A 36 -15.30 -6.64 -13.93
C PHE A 36 -14.42 -6.11 -12.79
N GLY A 37 -14.00 -4.85 -12.84
CA GLY A 37 -13.16 -4.25 -11.80
C GLY A 37 -13.84 -4.22 -10.42
N PHE A 38 -15.14 -3.93 -10.38
CA PHE A 38 -15.91 -3.97 -9.14
C PHE A 38 -16.02 -5.40 -8.57
N LYS A 39 -16.41 -6.38 -9.40
CA LYS A 39 -16.52 -7.79 -8.99
C LYS A 39 -15.18 -8.34 -8.53
N PHE A 40 -14.10 -8.02 -9.25
CA PHE A 40 -12.75 -8.41 -8.87
C PHE A 40 -12.37 -7.83 -7.51
N GLY A 41 -12.57 -6.53 -7.28
CA GLY A 41 -12.18 -5.90 -6.02
C GLY A 41 -12.94 -6.46 -4.82
N VAL A 42 -14.24 -6.75 -4.96
CA VAL A 42 -15.05 -7.42 -3.94
C VAL A 42 -14.56 -8.85 -3.70
N LEU A 43 -14.37 -9.63 -4.76
CA LEU A 43 -13.91 -11.02 -4.65
C LEU A 43 -12.52 -11.11 -4.04
N TYR A 44 -11.58 -10.27 -4.50
CA TYR A 44 -10.23 -10.15 -3.93
C TYR A 44 -10.32 -9.88 -2.44
N SER A 45 -11.14 -8.91 -2.04
CA SER A 45 -11.29 -8.55 -0.62
C SER A 45 -11.80 -9.74 0.17
N LEU A 46 -12.87 -10.40 -0.28
CA LEU A 46 -13.46 -11.56 0.40
C LEU A 46 -12.49 -12.75 0.51
N VAL A 47 -11.81 -13.10 -0.57
CA VAL A 47 -10.88 -14.25 -0.62
C VAL A 47 -9.63 -13.97 0.21
N MET A 48 -9.12 -12.75 0.16
CA MET A 48 -7.91 -12.37 0.90
C MET A 48 -8.19 -12.07 2.37
N SER A 49 -9.43 -11.72 2.74
CA SER A 49 -9.80 -11.35 4.11
C SER A 49 -9.35 -12.35 5.18
N PRO A 50 -9.59 -13.68 5.07
CA PRO A 50 -9.14 -14.63 6.08
C PRO A 50 -7.62 -14.59 6.30
N TYR A 51 -6.86 -14.52 5.21
CA TYR A 51 -5.41 -14.46 5.26
C TYR A 51 -4.91 -13.13 5.84
N ILE A 52 -5.46 -12.02 5.37
CA ILE A 52 -5.09 -10.67 5.79
C ILE A 52 -5.38 -10.46 7.28
N LEU A 53 -6.54 -10.93 7.76
CA LEU A 53 -6.94 -10.81 9.17
C LEU A 53 -6.10 -11.71 10.07
N LEU A 54 -5.74 -12.91 9.62
CA LEU A 54 -4.83 -13.79 10.36
C LEU A 54 -3.45 -13.16 10.55
N LEU A 55 -2.90 -12.52 9.51
CA LEU A 55 -1.66 -11.77 9.62
C LEU A 55 -1.81 -10.55 10.54
N TYR A 56 -2.91 -9.81 10.39
CA TYR A 56 -3.18 -8.62 11.19
C TYR A 56 -3.21 -8.92 12.67
N ASP A 57 -3.86 -10.00 13.11
CA ASP A 57 -3.97 -10.32 14.54
C ASP A 57 -2.60 -10.59 15.16
N LYS A 58 -1.78 -11.42 14.49
CA LYS A 58 -0.41 -11.74 14.92
C LYS A 58 0.49 -10.51 14.96
N GLU A 59 0.42 -9.68 13.93
CA GLU A 59 1.24 -8.46 13.85
C GLU A 59 0.79 -7.40 14.84
N ARG A 60 -0.51 -7.24 15.03
CA ARG A 60 -1.08 -6.32 16.01
C ARG A 60 -0.59 -6.68 17.39
N GLU A 61 -0.65 -7.95 17.78
CA GLU A 61 -0.17 -8.39 19.09
C GLU A 61 1.33 -8.11 19.25
N ALA A 62 2.15 -8.48 18.26
CA ALA A 62 3.59 -8.24 18.30
C ALA A 62 3.95 -6.74 18.37
N LEU A 63 3.27 -5.91 17.58
CA LEU A 63 3.49 -4.47 17.54
C LEU A 63 3.00 -3.78 18.80
N ILE A 64 1.85 -4.18 19.37
CA ILE A 64 1.36 -3.64 20.65
C ILE A 64 2.32 -4.01 21.78
N LYS A 65 2.83 -5.25 21.79
CA LYS A 65 3.81 -5.69 22.79
C LYS A 65 5.10 -4.85 22.74
N LYS A 66 5.56 -4.47 21.55
CA LYS A 66 6.80 -3.71 21.37
C LYS A 66 6.64 -2.19 21.54
N TYR A 67 5.52 -1.63 21.10
CA TYR A 67 5.33 -0.17 20.97
C TYR A 67 4.10 0.37 21.71
N GLY A 68 3.45 -0.46 22.54
CA GLY A 68 2.25 -0.11 23.28
C GLY A 68 1.07 0.23 22.35
N TRP A 69 0.25 1.19 22.77
CA TRP A 69 -0.94 1.63 22.04
C TRP A 69 -0.66 2.08 20.59
N ARG A 70 0.54 2.63 20.30
CA ARG A 70 0.96 3.03 18.95
C ARG A 70 1.11 1.84 18.00
N GLY A 71 1.45 0.67 18.55
CA GLY A 71 1.56 -0.60 17.82
C GLY A 71 0.30 -0.98 17.06
N GLY A 72 -0.87 -0.69 17.63
CA GLY A 72 -2.15 -0.91 16.96
C GLY A 72 -2.31 -0.05 15.71
N GLY A 73 -1.84 1.20 15.74
CA GLY A 73 -1.87 2.10 14.57
C GLY A 73 -1.02 1.59 13.41
N TYR A 74 0.16 1.05 13.70
CA TYR A 74 1.04 0.45 12.68
C TYR A 74 0.40 -0.79 12.04
N ALA A 75 -0.19 -1.67 12.85
CA ALA A 75 -0.89 -2.85 12.35
C ALA A 75 -2.07 -2.48 11.44
N VAL A 76 -2.83 -1.43 11.78
CA VAL A 76 -3.94 -0.95 10.95
C VAL A 76 -3.44 -0.40 9.61
N ARG A 77 -2.30 0.30 9.59
CA ARG A 77 -1.71 0.77 8.33
C ARG A 77 -1.30 -0.39 7.42
N LEU A 78 -0.65 -1.42 7.98
CA LEU A 78 -0.31 -2.65 7.25
C LEU A 78 -1.56 -3.36 6.72
N LEU A 79 -2.63 -3.42 7.52
CA LEU A 79 -3.92 -3.98 7.13
C LEU A 79 -4.46 -3.27 5.88
N ILE A 80 -4.51 -1.95 5.90
CA ILE A 80 -5.00 -1.14 4.75
C ILE A 80 -4.12 -1.39 3.52
N THR A 81 -2.80 -1.41 3.69
CA THR A 81 -1.87 -1.69 2.59
C THR A 81 -2.12 -3.05 1.94
N ARG A 82 -2.59 -4.06 2.67
CA ARG A 82 -2.89 -5.38 2.10
C ARG A 82 -4.18 -5.42 1.30
N TYR A 83 -5.14 -4.56 1.62
CA TYR A 83 -6.36 -4.41 0.83
C TYR A 83 -6.19 -3.48 -0.39
N PHE A 84 -4.97 -2.99 -0.62
CA PHE A 84 -4.65 -2.02 -1.67
C PHE A 84 -5.15 -2.46 -3.05
N GLY A 85 -4.88 -3.70 -3.47
CA GLY A 85 -5.29 -4.18 -4.80
C GLY A 85 -6.82 -4.14 -5.00
N GLY A 86 -7.59 -4.53 -3.99
CA GLY A 86 -9.05 -4.46 -4.02
C GLY A 86 -9.56 -3.02 -4.04
N GLY A 87 -8.91 -2.13 -3.26
CA GLY A 87 -9.22 -0.70 -3.24
C GLY A 87 -9.02 -0.04 -4.59
N VAL A 88 -7.86 -0.25 -5.23
CA VAL A 88 -7.56 0.27 -6.56
C VAL A 88 -8.60 -0.20 -7.57
N ALA A 89 -8.88 -1.50 -7.64
CA ALA A 89 -9.84 -2.07 -8.58
C ALA A 89 -11.24 -1.45 -8.46
N ILE A 90 -11.76 -1.30 -7.23
CA ILE A 90 -13.08 -0.70 -6.98
C ILE A 90 -13.09 0.77 -7.41
N THR A 91 -12.06 1.53 -7.06
CA THR A 91 -11.99 2.96 -7.40
C THR A 91 -11.81 3.20 -8.91
N ALA A 92 -11.01 2.37 -9.60
CA ALA A 92 -10.79 2.46 -11.03
C ALA A 92 -12.07 2.16 -11.82
N ALA A 93 -12.77 1.08 -11.46
CA ALA A 93 -14.09 0.75 -12.01
C ALA A 93 -15.12 1.86 -11.76
N THR A 94 -15.03 2.52 -10.60
CA THR A 94 -15.89 3.66 -10.27
C THR A 94 -15.60 4.85 -11.19
N VAL A 95 -14.32 5.17 -11.42
CA VAL A 95 -13.92 6.23 -12.36
C VAL A 95 -14.44 5.91 -13.77
N GLU A 96 -14.24 4.69 -14.25
CA GLU A 96 -14.71 4.27 -15.57
C GLU A 96 -16.24 4.38 -15.70
N LYS A 97 -16.99 3.93 -14.69
CA LYS A 97 -18.45 4.00 -14.68
C LYS A 97 -18.98 5.43 -14.81
N TYR A 98 -18.33 6.41 -14.17
CA TYR A 98 -18.83 7.79 -14.12
C TYR A 98 -18.20 8.74 -15.13
N PHE A 99 -16.97 8.46 -15.56
CA PHE A 99 -16.18 9.34 -16.42
C PHE A 99 -15.74 8.68 -17.74
N GLY A 100 -16.10 7.40 -17.97
CA GLY A 100 -15.64 6.61 -19.11
C GLY A 100 -14.15 6.24 -19.00
N GLU A 101 -13.58 5.79 -20.11
CA GLU A 101 -12.17 5.41 -20.24
C GLU A 101 -11.22 6.63 -20.24
N SER A 102 -11.29 7.46 -19.21
CA SER A 102 -10.45 8.64 -19.06
C SER A 102 -9.07 8.26 -18.54
N ILE A 103 -8.17 7.91 -19.46
CA ILE A 103 -6.77 7.56 -19.14
C ILE A 103 -6.10 8.57 -18.20
N PRO A 104 -6.21 9.91 -18.41
CA PRO A 104 -5.60 10.87 -17.49
C PRO A 104 -6.12 10.78 -16.06
N LEU A 105 -7.43 10.51 -15.87
CA LEU A 105 -8.01 10.34 -14.54
C LEU A 105 -7.57 9.03 -13.89
N LEU A 106 -7.43 7.96 -14.66
CA LEU A 106 -6.92 6.68 -14.16
C LEU A 106 -5.46 6.75 -13.75
N LEU A 107 -4.63 7.47 -14.51
CA LEU A 107 -3.23 7.72 -14.13
C LEU A 107 -3.14 8.56 -12.86
N LEU A 108 -3.98 9.60 -12.74
CA LEU A 108 -4.03 10.40 -11.52
C LEU A 108 -4.49 9.55 -10.31
N LEU A 109 -5.45 8.65 -10.51
CA LEU A 109 -5.90 7.71 -9.50
C LEU A 109 -4.77 6.75 -9.07
N GLY A 110 -4.02 6.20 -10.03
CA GLY A 110 -2.85 5.35 -9.79
C GLY A 110 -1.80 6.06 -8.97
N LEU A 111 -1.46 7.30 -9.33
CA LEU A 111 -0.54 8.16 -8.58
C LEU A 111 -1.02 8.40 -7.14
N VAL A 112 -2.30 8.74 -6.94
CA VAL A 112 -2.87 8.95 -5.60
C VAL A 112 -2.74 7.69 -4.75
N TRP A 113 -3.08 6.53 -5.31
CA TRP A 113 -2.94 5.26 -4.61
C TRP A 113 -1.47 4.93 -4.31
N ALA A 114 -0.54 5.17 -5.23
CA ALA A 114 0.88 4.98 -4.99
C ALA A 114 1.39 5.84 -3.83
N LEU A 115 0.95 7.10 -3.73
CA LEU A 115 1.28 8.00 -2.63
C LEU A 115 0.71 7.49 -1.29
N VAL A 116 -0.55 7.06 -1.29
CA VAL A 116 -1.21 6.49 -0.10
C VAL A 116 -0.48 5.22 0.36
N TYR A 117 -0.19 4.30 -0.57
CA TYR A 117 0.54 3.08 -0.31
C TYR A 117 1.91 3.34 0.31
N ALA A 118 2.68 4.23 -0.33
CA ALA A 118 4.02 4.59 0.12
C ALA A 118 4.01 5.21 1.52
N LYS A 119 3.05 6.09 1.78
CA LYS A 119 2.86 6.71 3.09
C LYS A 119 2.49 5.69 4.15
N LEU A 120 1.47 4.87 3.91
CA LEU A 120 1.02 3.85 4.87
C LEU A 120 2.16 2.88 5.25
N LEU A 121 2.95 2.45 4.28
CA LEU A 121 4.11 1.58 4.55
C LEU A 121 5.26 2.30 5.24
N ALA A 122 5.58 3.54 4.86
CA ALA A 122 6.62 4.31 5.54
C ALA A 122 6.25 4.53 7.02
N ASP A 123 4.99 4.87 7.25
CA ASP A 123 4.39 5.09 8.57
C ASP A 123 4.22 3.81 9.39
N ALA A 124 4.04 2.66 8.76
CA ALA A 124 3.94 1.36 9.44
C ALA A 124 5.29 0.75 9.79
N ASN A 125 6.31 0.98 8.96
CA ASN A 125 7.63 0.38 9.10
C ASN A 125 8.56 1.16 10.06
N HIS A 126 8.16 2.32 10.58
CA HIS A 126 8.78 2.96 11.74
C HIS A 126 8.19 2.36 12.99
N PRO A 127 8.96 1.55 13.76
CA PRO A 127 9.70 2.19 14.86
C PRO A 127 11.05 1.50 15.21
N ASP A 128 12.19 2.17 15.05
CA ASP A 128 13.48 1.83 15.69
C ASP A 128 14.48 0.88 14.99
N VAL A 129 14.22 0.30 13.79
CA VAL A 129 15.25 -0.52 13.08
C VAL A 129 15.36 -0.15 11.60
N PRO A 130 16.57 0.06 11.04
CA PRO A 130 16.76 0.23 9.60
C PRO A 130 16.47 -1.10 8.88
N HIS A 131 15.60 -1.08 7.88
CA HIS A 131 15.42 -2.24 6.99
C HIS A 131 16.75 -2.53 6.25
N TYR A 132 17.10 -3.79 5.97
CA TYR A 132 18.38 -4.16 5.35
C TYR A 132 18.72 -3.36 4.07
N TRP A 133 17.74 -3.10 3.22
CA TRP A 133 17.93 -2.30 2.01
C TRP A 133 18.22 -0.82 2.31
N VAL A 134 17.68 -0.29 3.41
CA VAL A 134 18.00 1.06 3.91
C VAL A 134 19.42 1.11 4.45
N MET A 135 19.90 0.05 5.13
CA MET A 135 21.31 -0.08 5.51
C MET A 135 22.24 -0.13 4.30
N LYS A 136 21.82 -0.83 3.23
CA LYS A 136 22.58 -0.95 1.97
C LYS A 136 22.67 0.37 1.19
N LEU A 137 21.60 1.15 1.13
CA LEU A 137 21.61 2.48 0.50
C LEU A 137 22.39 3.53 1.31
N THR A 138 22.56 3.30 2.61
CA THR A 138 23.24 4.24 3.51
C THR A 138 24.70 3.88 3.80
N GLY A 139 25.26 2.88 3.09
CA GLY A 139 26.65 2.47 3.26
C GLY A 139 26.95 1.79 4.59
N LYS A 140 25.93 1.38 5.36
CA LYS A 140 26.08 0.63 6.63
C LYS A 140 26.03 -0.89 6.45
N ALA A 141 25.99 -1.36 5.21
CA ALA A 141 26.15 -2.78 4.89
C ALA A 141 27.64 -3.12 4.74
N GLU A 142 28.43 -2.82 5.77
CA GLU A 142 29.80 -3.35 5.89
C GLU A 142 29.84 -4.20 7.15
N TYR A 143 29.98 -5.52 6.92
CA TYR A 143 30.43 -6.62 7.78
C TYR A 143 30.12 -6.58 9.28
#